data_AF-A0A8T5P5J0-F1
#
_entry.id   AF-A0A8T5P5J0-F1
#
_cell.length_a   1.000
_cell.length_b   1.000
_cell.length_c   1.000
_cell.angle_alpha   90.00
_cell.angle_beta   90.00
_cell.angle_gamma   90.00
#
_symmetry.space_group_name_H-M   'P 1'
#
loop_
_entity.id
_entity.type
_entity.pdbx_description
1 polymer ?
#
loop_
_entity_poly.entity_id
_entity_poly.type
_entity_poly.pdbx_seq_one_letter_code
_entity_poly.pdbx_strand_id
1 'polypeptide(L)'
;MILECPECNSRRLSLDRKTKIYRCWNCKATFDTPVKIDKMSPRALALIATLIMVAITVTLAAILYSMVISMKPAIYLYTPKEEKEQLKLKVKGAITTRIPFREGISSIIWDNLVLKNGKIFTNKKSFDYLFYESKNVMPEHENTGWIQKRQNDALTWNQAPIDKNDLSEILRNILTKYGLFENEINDFIEYWFDDDMKIFFGQDEFTFGIYPISLEEVDRIFSIETMLEYPEYIRVQLLVKEIEDGEVLAEPKFPLITRSEYALHEWGMIKR
;
A
#
# COMPACT_ATOMS: atom_id res chain seq x y z
N MET A 1 -14.55 28.35 -38.97
CA MET A 1 -15.83 27.63 -39.12
C MET A 1 -15.52 26.28 -39.76
N ILE A 2 -15.86 25.17 -39.12
CA ILE A 2 -15.80 23.84 -39.75
C ILE A 2 -17.23 23.49 -40.15
N LEU A 3 -17.41 23.01 -41.38
CA LEU A 3 -18.69 22.54 -41.89
C LEU A 3 -18.65 21.01 -41.96
N GLU A 4 -19.69 20.36 -41.46
CA GLU A 4 -19.82 18.89 -41.50
C GLU A 4 -21.11 18.48 -42.20
N CYS A 5 -21.06 17.32 -42.87
CA CYS A 5 -22.24 16.69 -43.46
C CYS A 5 -23.19 16.19 -42.36
N PRO A 6 -24.49 16.53 -42.40
CA PRO A 6 -25.45 16.08 -41.38
C PRO A 6 -25.64 14.55 -41.36
N GLU A 7 -25.46 13.89 -42.51
CA GLU A 7 -25.71 12.44 -42.65
C GLU A 7 -24.54 11.56 -42.19
N CYS A 8 -23.30 12.07 -42.21
CA CYS A 8 -22.12 11.24 -41.93
C CYS A 8 -20.96 11.95 -41.24
N ASN A 9 -21.14 13.20 -40.79
CA ASN A 9 -20.13 14.02 -40.11
C ASN A 9 -18.82 14.25 -40.90
N SER A 10 -18.81 13.99 -42.22
CA SER A 10 -17.61 14.24 -43.03
C SER A 10 -17.39 15.74 -43.25
N ARG A 11 -16.13 16.18 -43.09
CA ARG A 11 -15.67 17.55 -43.36
C ARG A 11 -15.38 17.84 -44.84
N ARG A 12 -15.41 16.81 -45.69
CA ARG A 12 -15.13 16.94 -47.13
C ARG A 12 -16.41 17.31 -47.88
N LEU A 13 -16.67 18.61 -47.95
CA LEU A 13 -17.84 19.17 -48.61
C LEU A 13 -17.42 20.00 -49.83
N SER A 14 -18.23 19.97 -50.90
CA SER A 14 -18.14 20.90 -52.02
C SER A 14 -19.40 21.76 -52.09
N LEU A 15 -19.25 23.07 -52.26
CA LEU A 15 -20.35 24.02 -52.43
C LEU A 15 -20.58 24.32 -53.91
N ASP A 16 -21.78 24.09 -54.40
CA ASP A 16 -22.21 24.64 -55.69
C ASP A 16 -22.50 26.13 -55.53
N ARG A 17 -21.74 26.97 -56.23
CA ARG A 17 -21.83 28.43 -56.09
C ARG A 17 -23.12 29.03 -56.67
N LYS A 18 -23.74 28.35 -57.65
CA LYS A 18 -24.96 28.82 -58.32
C LYS A 18 -26.19 28.51 -57.48
N THR A 19 -26.30 27.28 -57.01
CA THR A 19 -27.48 26.79 -56.27
C THR A 19 -27.36 26.96 -54.77
N LYS A 20 -26.16 27.25 -54.25
CA LYS A 20 -25.83 27.32 -52.82
C LYS A 20 -26.01 25.98 -52.08
N ILE A 21 -26.04 24.87 -52.80
CA ILE A 21 -26.18 23.51 -52.24
C ILE A 21 -24.80 22.93 -51.90
N TYR A 22 -24.68 22.31 -50.73
CA TYR A 22 -23.50 21.56 -50.33
C TYR A 22 -23.65 20.09 -50.71
N ARG A 23 -22.57 19.47 -51.20
CA ARG A 23 -22.49 18.04 -51.47
C ARG A 23 -21.39 17.39 -50.65
N CYS A 24 -21.73 16.33 -49.93
CA CYS A 24 -20.76 15.52 -49.19
C CYS A 24 -19.99 14.60 -50.13
N TRP A 25 -18.66 14.57 -50.02
CA TRP A 25 -17.85 13.65 -50.82
C TRP A 25 -17.98 12.19 -50.38
N ASN A 26 -18.29 11.96 -49.11
CA ASN A 26 -18.34 10.64 -48.50
C ASN A 26 -19.67 9.92 -48.80
N CYS A 27 -20.79 10.45 -48.31
CA CYS A 27 -22.11 9.83 -48.49
C CYS A 27 -22.90 10.35 -49.70
N LYS A 28 -22.34 11.29 -50.47
CA LYS A 28 -22.98 11.93 -51.64
C LYS A 28 -24.27 12.73 -51.36
N ALA A 29 -24.71 12.82 -50.10
CA ALA A 29 -25.86 13.63 -49.70
C ALA A 29 -25.69 15.10 -50.11
N THR A 30 -26.82 15.71 -50.50
CA THR A 30 -26.94 17.13 -50.85
C THR A 30 -27.84 17.83 -49.86
N PHE A 31 -27.43 19.01 -49.39
CA PHE A 31 -28.17 19.75 -48.36
C PHE A 31 -27.86 21.24 -48.47
N ASP A 32 -28.85 22.05 -48.09
CA ASP A 32 -28.81 23.51 -48.29
C ASP A 32 -28.16 24.23 -47.09
N THR A 33 -28.11 23.57 -45.94
CA THR A 33 -27.50 24.10 -44.71
C THR A 33 -26.54 23.08 -44.10
N PRO A 34 -25.21 23.32 -44.13
CA PRO A 34 -24.26 22.47 -43.44
C PRO A 34 -24.38 22.68 -41.92
N VAL A 35 -24.08 21.64 -41.15
CA VAL A 35 -23.94 21.80 -39.70
C VAL A 35 -22.71 22.66 -39.45
N LYS A 36 -22.92 23.84 -38.86
CA LYS A 36 -21.85 24.71 -38.41
C LYS A 36 -21.37 24.21 -37.07
N ILE A 37 -20.14 23.70 -37.03
CA ILE A 37 -19.45 23.47 -35.77
C ILE A 37 -18.63 24.71 -35.49
N ASP A 38 -19.10 25.49 -34.52
CA ASP A 38 -18.32 26.56 -33.96
C ASP A 38 -17.10 25.94 -33.29
N LYS A 39 -15.91 26.27 -33.80
CA LYS A 39 -14.67 25.92 -33.13
C LYS A 39 -14.76 26.56 -31.76
N MET A 40 -14.63 25.73 -30.72
CA MET A 40 -14.55 26.20 -29.35
C MET A 40 -13.51 27.33 -29.29
N SER A 41 -13.89 28.47 -28.70
CA SER A 41 -13.02 29.64 -28.69
C SER A 41 -11.70 29.29 -27.99
N PRO A 42 -10.56 29.92 -28.35
CA PRO A 42 -9.29 29.68 -27.65
C PRO A 42 -9.41 29.90 -26.13
N ARG A 43 -10.29 30.80 -25.68
CA ARG A 43 -10.60 31.03 -24.27
C ARG A 43 -11.31 29.85 -23.62
N ALA A 44 -12.30 29.27 -24.30
CA ALA A 44 -12.98 28.07 -23.82
C ALA A 44 -12.04 26.86 -23.77
N LEU A 45 -11.16 26.69 -24.77
CA LEU A 45 -10.11 25.66 -24.77
C LEU A 45 -9.15 25.83 -23.60
N ALA A 46 -8.68 27.06 -23.35
CA ALA A 46 -7.79 27.36 -22.23
C ALA A 46 -8.48 27.11 -20.87
N LEU A 47 -9.76 27.47 -20.73
CA LEU A 47 -10.53 27.20 -19.52
C LEU A 47 -10.67 25.70 -19.26
N ILE A 48 -11.06 24.90 -20.27
CA ILE A 48 -11.16 23.44 -20.14
C ILE A 48 -9.80 22.83 -19.78
N ALA A 49 -8.73 23.23 -20.46
CA ALA A 49 -7.39 22.75 -20.14
C ALA A 49 -6.97 23.10 -18.70
N THR A 50 -7.30 24.30 -18.23
CA THR A 50 -7.03 24.73 -16.85
C THR A 50 -7.81 23.89 -15.85
N LEU A 51 -9.11 23.65 -16.08
CA LEU A 51 -9.93 22.81 -15.22
C LEU A 51 -9.42 21.37 -15.15
N ILE A 52 -9.00 20.80 -16.29
CA ILE A 52 -8.38 19.47 -16.35
C ILE A 52 -7.09 19.44 -15.53
N MET A 53 -6.21 20.43 -15.70
CA MET A 53 -4.95 20.50 -14.95
C MET A 53 -5.20 20.62 -13.45
N VAL A 54 -6.15 21.47 -13.02
CA VAL A 54 -6.53 21.59 -11.61
C VAL A 54 -7.05 20.27 -11.06
N ALA A 55 -7.94 19.57 -11.79
CA ALA A 55 -8.45 18.27 -11.37
C ALA A 55 -7.33 17.23 -11.23
N ILE A 56 -6.37 17.19 -12.18
CA ILE A 56 -5.20 16.30 -12.10
C ILE A 56 -4.35 16.65 -10.87
N THR A 57 -4.06 17.92 -10.62
CA THR A 57 -3.25 18.36 -9.48
C THR A 57 -3.91 18.01 -8.15
N VAL A 58 -5.22 18.26 -8.01
CA VAL A 58 -5.97 17.91 -6.78
C VAL A 58 -5.97 16.40 -6.57
N THR A 59 -6.17 15.61 -7.63
CA THR A 59 -6.16 14.15 -7.54
C THR A 59 -4.78 13.62 -7.14
N LEU A 60 -3.70 14.13 -7.73
CA LEU A 60 -2.34 13.74 -7.37
C LEU A 60 -1.99 14.13 -5.94
N ALA A 61 -2.37 15.33 -5.50
CA ALA A 61 -2.17 15.76 -4.12
C ALA A 61 -2.92 14.86 -3.14
N ALA A 62 -4.17 14.50 -3.43
CA ALA A 62 -4.94 13.57 -2.61
C ALA A 62 -4.28 12.17 -2.53
N ILE A 63 -3.78 11.65 -3.65
CA ILE A 63 -3.05 10.38 -3.69
C ILE A 63 -1.80 10.45 -2.80
N LEU A 64 -0.98 11.50 -2.93
CA LEU A 64 0.22 11.69 -2.13
C LEU A 64 -0.09 11.86 -0.64
N TYR A 65 -1.16 12.59 -0.31
CA TYR A 65 -1.62 12.77 1.07
C TYR A 65 -2.15 11.49 1.70
N SER A 66 -2.64 10.55 0.89
CA SER A 66 -3.13 9.24 1.36
C SER A 66 -2.03 8.19 1.51
N MET A 67 -0.77 8.53 1.24
CA MET A 67 0.33 7.58 1.36
C MET A 67 0.71 7.37 2.82
N VAL A 68 0.88 6.11 3.19
CA VAL A 68 1.38 5.65 4.49
C VAL A 68 2.76 5.03 4.34
N ILE A 69 3.52 4.94 5.43
CA ILE A 69 4.84 4.33 5.44
C ILE A 69 4.75 2.96 6.11
N SER A 70 5.09 1.90 5.38
CA SER A 70 5.33 0.58 5.93
C SER A 70 6.79 0.48 6.38
N MET A 71 6.97 0.25 7.68
CA MET A 71 8.23 0.27 8.41
C MET A 71 8.54 -1.11 8.96
N LYS A 72 9.74 -1.59 8.67
CA LYS A 72 10.25 -2.88 9.15
C LYS A 72 9.40 -4.13 8.90
N PRO A 73 8.76 -4.32 7.73
CA PRO A 73 8.44 -5.67 7.27
C PRO A 73 9.66 -6.60 7.30
N ALA A 74 9.62 -7.63 8.13
CA ALA A 74 10.61 -8.71 8.19
C ALA A 74 9.95 -10.03 7.79
N ILE A 75 10.45 -10.67 6.74
CA ILE A 75 9.92 -11.93 6.18
C ILE A 75 10.85 -13.08 6.56
N TYR A 76 10.31 -14.05 7.31
CA TYR A 76 10.97 -15.27 7.75
C TYR A 76 10.47 -16.43 6.90
N LEU A 77 11.38 -17.35 6.56
CA LEU A 77 11.10 -18.51 5.71
C LEU A 77 11.65 -19.76 6.39
N TYR A 78 10.77 -20.72 6.65
CA TYR A 78 11.09 -21.97 7.32
C TYR A 78 10.85 -23.15 6.40
N THR A 79 11.82 -24.06 6.36
CA THR A 79 11.74 -25.34 5.67
C THR A 79 12.43 -26.41 6.52
N PRO A 80 11.91 -27.66 6.57
CA PRO A 80 12.50 -28.75 7.36
C PRO A 80 13.82 -29.27 6.78
N LYS A 81 14.08 -29.00 5.50
CA LYS A 81 15.31 -29.37 4.80
C LYS A 81 15.81 -28.21 3.95
N GLU A 82 17.06 -28.34 3.49
CA GLU A 82 17.67 -27.34 2.61
C GLU A 82 16.91 -27.28 1.28
N GLU A 83 16.37 -26.10 0.95
CA GLU A 83 15.54 -25.89 -0.25
C GLU A 83 15.98 -24.63 -0.99
N LYS A 84 15.71 -24.59 -2.30
CA LYS A 84 15.85 -23.38 -3.10
C LYS A 84 14.54 -22.60 -3.07
N GLU A 85 14.64 -21.28 -3.07
CA GLU A 85 13.49 -20.38 -3.10
C GLU A 85 13.74 -19.17 -4.02
N GLN A 86 12.66 -18.63 -4.55
CA GLN A 86 12.57 -17.31 -5.13
C GLN A 86 11.32 -16.61 -4.57
N LEU A 87 11.51 -15.43 -4.00
CA LEU A 87 10.43 -14.61 -3.49
C LEU A 87 10.34 -13.32 -4.31
N LYS A 88 9.13 -12.98 -4.73
CA LYS A 88 8.83 -11.73 -5.42
C LYS A 88 7.78 -10.94 -4.67
N LEU A 89 8.16 -9.77 -4.20
CA LEU A 89 7.27 -8.81 -3.55
C LEU A 89 6.84 -7.75 -4.56
N LYS A 90 5.55 -7.44 -4.59
CA LYS A 90 4.98 -6.28 -5.27
C LYS A 90 4.27 -5.41 -4.24
N VAL A 91 4.47 -4.09 -4.32
CA VAL A 91 3.80 -3.14 -3.43
C VAL A 91 2.89 -2.19 -4.22
N LYS A 92 1.74 -1.83 -3.66
CA LYS A 92 0.85 -0.77 -4.18
C LYS A 92 1.35 0.61 -3.78
N GLY A 93 2.55 0.92 -4.24
CA GLY A 93 3.25 2.16 -3.93
C GLY A 93 4.71 2.10 -4.37
N ALA A 94 5.62 2.56 -3.53
CA ALA A 94 7.04 2.59 -3.81
C ALA A 94 7.88 2.03 -2.67
N ILE A 95 8.78 1.10 -2.97
CA ILE A 95 9.79 0.59 -2.06
C ILE A 95 10.80 1.71 -1.76
N THR A 96 11.07 1.95 -0.48
CA THR A 96 12.03 2.94 -0.01
C THR A 96 13.34 2.30 0.43
N THR A 97 13.27 1.12 1.04
CA THR A 97 14.43 0.40 1.60
C THR A 97 14.27 -1.10 1.38
N ARG A 98 15.37 -1.86 1.26
CA ARG A 98 15.35 -3.33 1.22
C ARG A 98 16.71 -3.98 1.51
N ILE A 99 16.69 -5.21 2.01
CA ILE A 99 17.87 -6.05 2.24
C ILE A 99 17.64 -7.46 1.66
N PRO A 100 18.58 -8.00 0.85
CA PRO A 100 19.71 -7.31 0.21
C PRO A 100 19.26 -6.22 -0.76
N PHE A 101 20.08 -5.17 -0.90
CA PHE A 101 19.80 -4.04 -1.79
C PHE A 101 19.80 -4.48 -3.27
N ARG A 102 18.71 -4.14 -3.99
CA ARG A 102 18.56 -4.24 -5.45
C ARG A 102 17.96 -2.94 -5.99
N GLU A 103 17.83 -2.78 -7.30
CA GLU A 103 17.07 -1.70 -7.95
C GLU A 103 15.61 -2.12 -8.22
N GLY A 104 14.68 -1.16 -8.24
CA GLY A 104 13.24 -1.41 -8.43
C GLY A 104 12.36 -0.52 -7.56
N ILE A 105 11.37 0.13 -8.16
CA ILE A 105 10.52 1.13 -7.49
C ILE A 105 9.30 0.47 -6.83
N SER A 106 8.65 -0.51 -7.47
CA SER A 106 7.39 -1.11 -6.97
C SER A 106 7.43 -2.64 -6.83
N SER A 107 8.56 -3.28 -7.14
CA SER A 107 8.76 -4.70 -6.88
C SER A 107 10.19 -5.04 -6.47
N ILE A 108 10.33 -6.15 -5.73
CA ILE A 108 11.59 -6.76 -5.32
C ILE A 108 11.54 -8.22 -5.77
N ILE A 109 12.63 -8.72 -6.34
CA ILE A 109 12.83 -10.15 -6.56
C ILE A 109 14.07 -10.55 -5.78
N TRP A 110 13.88 -11.42 -4.80
CA TRP A 110 14.94 -12.16 -4.14
C TRP A 110 15.05 -13.51 -4.82
N ASP A 111 16.12 -13.70 -5.60
CA ASP A 111 16.39 -14.94 -6.31
C ASP A 111 17.56 -15.71 -5.68
N ASN A 112 17.70 -16.97 -6.10
CA ASN A 112 18.77 -17.85 -5.68
C ASN A 112 18.89 -17.94 -4.15
N LEU A 113 17.75 -17.94 -3.47
CA LEU A 113 17.71 -18.13 -2.03
C LEU A 113 17.91 -19.62 -1.75
N VAL A 114 18.74 -19.92 -0.76
CA VAL A 114 18.82 -21.25 -0.16
C VAL A 114 18.34 -21.13 1.28
N LEU A 115 17.28 -21.87 1.61
CA LEU A 115 16.66 -21.88 2.93
C LEU A 115 17.18 -23.07 3.71
N LYS A 116 17.62 -22.86 4.94
CA LYS A 116 18.09 -23.95 5.82
C LYS A 116 17.96 -23.57 7.28
N ASN A 117 17.15 -24.32 8.02
CA ASN A 117 16.95 -24.15 9.46
C ASN A 117 16.57 -22.70 9.84
N GLY A 118 15.65 -22.09 9.10
CA GLY A 118 15.22 -20.69 9.33
C GLY A 118 16.24 -19.62 8.92
N LYS A 119 17.38 -20.00 8.32
CA LYS A 119 18.34 -19.06 7.74
C LYS A 119 18.18 -18.99 6.23
N ILE A 120 18.40 -17.80 5.69
CA ILE A 120 18.33 -17.49 4.26
C ILE A 120 19.75 -17.21 3.75
N PHE A 121 20.22 -18.00 2.80
CA PHE A 121 21.52 -17.83 2.18
C PHE A 121 21.37 -17.26 0.78
N THR A 122 22.06 -16.16 0.50
CA THR A 122 22.12 -15.56 -0.84
C THR A 122 23.41 -14.75 -0.99
N ASN A 123 24.01 -14.73 -2.18
CA ASN A 123 25.24 -13.97 -2.47
C ASN A 123 26.37 -14.18 -1.45
N LYS A 124 26.56 -15.43 -0.98
CA LYS A 124 27.55 -15.82 0.07
C LYS A 124 27.34 -15.15 1.44
N LYS A 125 26.16 -14.56 1.69
CA LYS A 125 25.76 -14.01 2.98
C LYS A 125 24.59 -14.83 3.55
N SER A 126 24.50 -14.86 4.87
CA SER A 126 23.37 -15.43 5.60
C SER A 126 22.55 -14.33 6.24
N PHE A 127 21.24 -14.46 6.19
CA PHE A 127 20.28 -13.56 6.82
C PHE A 127 19.28 -14.38 7.64
N ASP A 128 18.77 -13.79 8.71
CA ASP A 128 17.67 -14.35 9.50
C ASP A 128 16.32 -14.14 8.81
N TYR A 129 16.19 -13.04 8.07
CA TYR A 129 14.97 -12.65 7.38
C TYR A 129 15.28 -11.79 6.15
N LEU A 130 14.32 -11.67 5.25
CA LEU A 130 14.30 -10.64 4.21
C LEU A 130 13.61 -9.38 4.75
N PHE A 131 14.00 -8.21 4.28
CA PHE A 131 13.44 -6.96 4.79
C PHE A 131 13.18 -5.96 3.66
N TYR A 132 12.11 -5.18 3.82
CA TYR A 132 11.78 -4.04 2.98
C TYR A 132 11.08 -2.94 3.76
N GLU A 133 11.06 -1.74 3.19
CA GLU A 133 10.19 -0.63 3.61
C GLU A 133 9.56 -0.04 2.35
N SER A 134 8.40 0.58 2.50
CA SER A 134 7.69 1.15 1.36
C SER A 134 6.72 2.25 1.76
N LYS A 135 6.45 3.15 0.82
CA LYS A 135 5.31 4.07 0.86
C LYS A 135 4.15 3.43 0.10
N ASN A 136 2.98 3.33 0.70
CA ASN A 136 1.84 2.61 0.13
C ASN A 136 0.55 3.41 0.25
N VAL A 137 -0.48 2.96 -0.46
CA VAL A 137 -1.85 3.38 -0.18
C VAL A 137 -2.25 2.97 1.24
N MET A 138 -3.08 3.80 1.88
CA MET A 138 -3.69 3.48 3.19
C MET A 138 -4.42 2.12 3.13
N PRO A 139 -4.13 1.18 4.06
CA PRO A 139 -4.93 -0.02 4.18
C PRO A 139 -6.34 0.26 4.67
N GLU A 140 -7.28 -0.52 4.17
CA GLU A 140 -8.58 -0.69 4.80
C GLU A 140 -8.40 -1.42 6.13
N HIS A 141 -9.15 -1.03 7.15
CA HIS A 141 -9.05 -1.65 8.46
C HIS A 141 -10.42 -1.63 9.15
N GLU A 142 -10.66 -2.62 9.99
CA GLU A 142 -11.86 -2.64 10.83
C GLU A 142 -11.72 -1.65 11.99
N ASN A 143 -12.83 -1.30 12.63
CA ASN A 143 -12.80 -0.51 13.87
C ASN A 143 -12.51 -1.40 15.10
N THR A 144 -11.50 -2.25 14.98
CA THR A 144 -11.01 -3.14 16.03
C THR A 144 -9.52 -2.89 16.24
N GLY A 145 -9.06 -2.93 17.49
CA GLY A 145 -7.68 -2.59 17.79
C GLY A 145 -7.48 -2.17 19.24
N TRP A 146 -6.43 -1.38 19.44
CA TRP A 146 -6.03 -0.90 20.76
C TRP A 146 -5.69 0.58 20.70
N ILE A 147 -5.82 1.25 21.85
CA ILE A 147 -5.50 2.66 21.99
C ILE A 147 -4.25 2.77 22.85
N GLN A 148 -3.22 3.40 22.29
CA GLN A 148 -2.01 3.77 23.01
C GLN A 148 -1.99 5.29 23.14
N LYS A 149 -1.87 5.79 24.36
CA LYS A 149 -1.80 7.23 24.61
C LYS A 149 -0.61 7.57 25.49
N ARG A 150 0.11 8.63 25.14
CA ARG A 150 1.18 9.22 25.94
C ARG A 150 0.89 10.69 26.21
N GLN A 151 1.04 11.11 27.47
CA GLN A 151 0.92 12.51 27.87
C GLN A 151 1.84 12.80 29.06
N ASN A 152 2.77 13.76 28.92
CA ASN A 152 3.73 14.15 29.97
C ASN A 152 4.34 12.94 30.71
N ASP A 153 4.89 11.99 29.93
CA ASP A 153 5.47 10.70 30.35
C ASP A 153 4.52 9.61 30.88
N ALA A 154 3.24 9.91 31.11
CA ALA A 154 2.26 8.87 31.40
C ALA A 154 1.89 8.13 30.12
N LEU A 155 2.11 6.81 30.11
CA LEU A 155 1.68 5.92 29.03
C LEU A 155 0.44 5.13 29.46
N THR A 156 -0.50 4.97 28.53
CA THR A 156 -1.68 4.14 28.74
C THR A 156 -1.94 3.22 27.55
N TRP A 157 -2.52 2.06 27.84
CA TRP A 157 -3.00 1.09 26.87
C TRP A 157 -4.46 0.76 27.17
N ASN A 158 -5.37 1.06 26.25
CA ASN A 158 -6.81 0.95 26.46
C ASN A 158 -7.26 1.59 27.79
N GLN A 159 -6.78 2.81 28.05
CA GLN A 159 -7.03 3.60 29.27
C GLN A 159 -6.38 3.08 30.55
N ALA A 160 -5.75 1.90 30.55
CA ALA A 160 -4.99 1.41 31.70
C ALA A 160 -3.58 2.04 31.71
N PRO A 161 -3.11 2.57 32.85
CA PRO A 161 -1.74 3.05 32.98
C PRO A 161 -0.76 1.88 32.85
N ILE A 162 0.29 2.07 32.06
CA ILE A 162 1.33 1.09 31.81
C ILE A 162 2.69 1.79 31.74
N ASP A 163 3.77 1.05 31.95
CA ASP A 163 5.11 1.51 31.60
C ASP A 163 5.60 0.94 30.25
N LYS A 164 6.84 1.24 29.87
CA LYS A 164 7.43 0.76 28.61
C LYS A 164 7.65 -0.78 28.62
N ASN A 165 7.94 -1.38 29.77
CA ASN A 165 8.10 -2.83 29.86
C ASN A 165 6.75 -3.54 29.73
N ASP A 166 5.71 -2.99 30.37
CA ASP A 166 4.34 -3.45 30.19
C ASP A 166 3.91 -3.39 28.71
N LEU A 167 4.21 -2.29 28.00
CA LEU A 167 3.95 -2.17 26.56
C LEU A 167 4.65 -3.28 25.76
N SER A 168 5.91 -3.57 26.09
CA SER A 168 6.69 -4.63 25.46
C SER A 168 6.00 -5.99 25.63
N GLU A 169 5.62 -6.34 26.86
CA GLU A 169 4.93 -7.60 27.17
C GLU A 169 3.55 -7.70 26.54
N ILE A 170 2.81 -6.59 26.47
CA ILE A 170 1.53 -6.52 25.77
C ILE A 170 1.70 -6.85 24.29
N LEU A 171 2.68 -6.24 23.62
CA LEU A 171 2.95 -6.51 22.21
C LEU A 171 3.47 -7.94 22.00
N ARG A 172 4.32 -8.47 22.87
CA ARG A 172 4.74 -9.88 22.85
C ARG A 172 3.54 -10.83 22.89
N ASN A 173 2.60 -10.60 23.81
CA ASN A 173 1.40 -11.40 23.93
C ASN A 173 0.51 -11.30 22.69
N ILE A 174 0.34 -10.10 22.12
CA ILE A 174 -0.41 -9.89 20.88
C ILE A 174 0.23 -10.70 19.74
N LEU A 175 1.53 -10.55 19.51
CA LEU A 175 2.26 -11.25 18.44
C LEU A 175 2.25 -12.78 18.63
N THR A 176 2.32 -13.25 19.87
CA THR A 176 2.17 -14.68 20.21
C THR A 176 0.79 -15.20 19.81
N LYS A 177 -0.28 -14.43 20.10
CA LYS A 177 -1.65 -14.78 19.71
C LYS A 177 -1.89 -14.73 18.20
N TYR A 178 -1.09 -13.97 17.45
CA TYR A 178 -1.06 -14.02 15.99
C TYR A 178 -0.27 -15.21 15.44
N GLY A 179 0.49 -15.89 16.29
CA GLY A 179 1.21 -17.10 15.94
C GLY A 179 2.65 -16.86 15.51
N LEU A 180 3.24 -15.69 15.74
CA LEU A 180 4.68 -15.52 15.50
C LEU A 180 5.51 -16.43 16.43
N PHE A 181 6.69 -16.81 15.97
CA PHE A 181 7.66 -17.56 16.77
C PHE A 181 8.44 -16.63 17.71
N GLU A 182 8.96 -17.19 18.81
CA GLU A 182 9.63 -16.42 19.85
C GLU A 182 10.82 -15.61 19.33
N ASN A 183 11.60 -16.14 18.38
CA ASN A 183 12.70 -15.39 17.77
C ASN A 183 12.21 -14.18 16.96
N GLU A 184 11.09 -14.31 16.24
CA GLU A 184 10.50 -13.23 15.44
C GLU A 184 9.94 -12.13 16.35
N ILE A 185 9.32 -12.53 17.46
CA ILE A 185 8.82 -11.61 18.49
C ILE A 185 9.98 -10.87 19.14
N ASN A 186 11.07 -11.57 19.47
CA ASN A 186 12.26 -10.93 20.02
C ASN A 186 12.88 -9.93 19.04
N ASP A 187 13.00 -10.27 17.76
CA ASP A 187 13.48 -9.34 16.73
C ASP A 187 12.58 -8.10 16.59
N PHE A 188 11.25 -8.28 16.67
CA PHE A 188 10.29 -7.17 16.66
C PHE A 188 10.52 -6.24 17.85
N ILE A 189 10.57 -6.80 19.06
CA ILE A 189 10.72 -6.04 20.29
C ILE A 189 12.08 -5.34 20.31
N GLU A 190 13.16 -6.04 19.99
CA GLU A 190 14.50 -5.47 19.91
C GLU A 190 14.52 -4.29 18.94
N TYR A 191 13.99 -4.44 17.72
CA TYR A 191 14.01 -3.36 16.75
C TYR A 191 13.25 -2.12 17.21
N TRP A 192 12.00 -2.28 17.67
CA TRP A 192 11.11 -1.17 17.98
C TRP A 192 11.40 -0.53 19.34
N PHE A 193 11.83 -1.30 20.34
CA PHE A 193 12.08 -0.80 21.70
C PHE A 193 13.52 -0.36 21.96
N ASP A 194 14.46 -0.65 21.04
CA ASP A 194 15.84 -0.17 21.07
C ASP A 194 15.94 1.37 21.14
N ASP A 195 14.95 2.08 20.57
CA ASP A 195 14.90 3.54 20.61
C ASP A 195 13.45 4.03 20.78
N ASP A 196 13.22 4.90 21.77
CA ASP A 196 11.91 5.53 22.03
C ASP A 196 11.40 6.31 20.81
N MET A 197 12.32 6.86 20.00
CA MET A 197 11.99 7.54 18.75
C MET A 197 11.31 6.61 17.74
N LYS A 198 11.54 5.29 17.81
CA LYS A 198 10.92 4.31 16.92
C LYS A 198 9.52 3.95 17.41
N ILE A 199 9.40 3.42 18.63
CA ILE A 199 8.11 2.93 19.15
C ILE A 199 7.09 4.04 19.39
N PHE A 200 7.54 5.25 19.72
CA PHE A 200 6.68 6.43 19.85
C PHE A 200 6.71 7.34 18.63
N PHE A 201 7.37 6.90 17.55
CA PHE A 201 7.47 7.60 16.28
C PHE A 201 7.92 9.06 16.39
N GLY A 202 8.76 9.36 17.39
CA GLY A 202 9.30 10.69 17.68
C GLY A 202 8.32 11.67 18.31
N GLN A 203 7.23 11.18 18.92
CA GLN A 203 6.22 12.01 19.58
C GLN A 203 6.27 11.84 21.11
N ASP A 204 6.19 12.97 21.81
CA ASP A 204 6.14 13.01 23.28
C ASP A 204 4.71 12.95 23.82
N GLU A 205 3.74 13.45 23.04
CA GLU A 205 2.32 13.41 23.36
C GLU A 205 1.53 12.92 22.14
N PHE A 206 0.69 11.91 22.34
CA PHE A 206 -0.11 11.32 21.27
C PHE A 206 -1.28 10.50 21.81
N THR A 207 -2.29 10.32 20.97
CA THR A 207 -3.31 9.26 21.10
C THR A 207 -3.35 8.50 19.79
N PHE A 208 -2.81 7.28 19.77
CA PHE A 208 -2.77 6.42 18.60
C PHE A 208 -3.79 5.29 18.72
N GLY A 209 -4.49 5.02 17.62
CA GLY A 209 -5.15 3.75 17.38
C GLY A 209 -4.19 2.80 16.67
N ILE A 210 -4.10 1.57 17.18
CA ILE A 210 -3.30 0.47 16.63
C ILE A 210 -4.26 -0.60 16.12
N TYR A 211 -4.27 -0.80 14.81
CA TYR A 211 -5.23 -1.64 14.11
C TYR A 211 -4.51 -2.81 13.42
N PRO A 212 -4.85 -4.06 13.74
CA PRO A 212 -4.37 -5.18 12.95
C PRO A 212 -5.02 -5.15 11.57
N ILE A 213 -4.21 -5.29 10.52
CA ILE A 213 -4.68 -5.35 9.14
C ILE A 213 -4.98 -6.81 8.77
N SER A 214 -6.11 -7.05 8.10
CA SER A 214 -6.48 -8.39 7.67
C SER A 214 -5.50 -8.94 6.63
N LEU A 215 -5.31 -10.26 6.59
CA LEU A 215 -4.40 -10.89 5.64
C LEU A 215 -4.76 -10.56 4.17
N GLU A 216 -6.05 -10.55 3.84
CA GLU A 216 -6.54 -10.17 2.51
C GLU A 216 -6.09 -8.76 2.12
N GLU A 217 -6.17 -7.81 3.06
CA GLU A 217 -5.76 -6.44 2.82
C GLU A 217 -4.24 -6.31 2.75
N VAL A 218 -3.50 -7.03 3.59
CA VAL A 218 -2.05 -7.11 3.51
C VAL A 218 -1.63 -7.65 2.13
N ASP A 219 -2.20 -8.74 1.63
CA ASP A 219 -1.89 -9.30 0.31
C ASP A 219 -2.33 -8.38 -0.84
N ARG A 220 -3.41 -7.61 -0.65
CA ARG A 220 -3.88 -6.59 -1.60
C ARG A 220 -2.84 -5.49 -1.81
N ILE A 221 -2.14 -5.08 -0.76
CA ILE A 221 -1.14 -4.00 -0.79
C ILE A 221 0.26 -4.54 -1.09
N PHE A 222 0.62 -5.66 -0.46
CA PHE A 222 1.93 -6.29 -0.47
C PHE A 222 1.80 -7.72 -1.00
N SER A 223 1.76 -7.90 -2.31
CA SER A 223 1.63 -9.24 -2.88
C SER A 223 2.98 -9.96 -2.85
N ILE A 224 3.02 -11.14 -2.23
CA ILE A 224 4.18 -12.03 -2.21
C ILE A 224 3.89 -13.23 -3.13
N GLU A 225 4.79 -13.48 -4.07
CA GLU A 225 4.82 -14.68 -4.93
C GLU A 225 6.05 -15.51 -4.53
N THR A 226 5.86 -16.80 -4.20
CA THR A 226 6.93 -17.74 -3.83
C THR A 226 7.01 -18.91 -4.81
N MET A 227 8.17 -19.57 -4.89
CA MET A 227 8.34 -20.82 -5.62
C MET A 227 7.90 -22.02 -4.79
N LEU A 228 8.16 -22.02 -3.48
CA LEU A 228 7.65 -23.03 -2.56
C LEU A 228 6.24 -22.67 -2.06
N GLU A 229 5.49 -23.69 -1.63
CA GLU A 229 4.21 -23.54 -0.96
C GLU A 229 4.43 -23.54 0.56
N TYR A 230 3.81 -22.58 1.26
CA TYR A 230 3.90 -22.42 2.70
C TYR A 230 2.50 -22.61 3.34
N PRO A 231 2.18 -23.81 3.85
CA PRO A 231 0.90 -24.06 4.51
C PRO A 231 0.65 -23.17 5.73
N GLU A 232 1.70 -22.82 6.47
CA GLU A 232 1.63 -21.79 7.51
C GLU A 232 2.06 -20.45 6.90
N TYR A 233 1.12 -19.53 6.75
CA TYR A 233 1.32 -18.23 6.14
C TYR A 233 0.72 -17.15 7.06
N ILE A 234 1.60 -16.49 7.82
CA ILE A 234 1.22 -15.52 8.85
C ILE A 234 1.80 -14.17 8.48
N ARG A 235 0.97 -13.13 8.38
CA ARG A 235 1.43 -11.77 8.10
C ARG A 235 0.76 -10.77 9.02
N VAL A 236 1.52 -10.27 10.00
CA VAL A 236 1.05 -9.33 11.02
C VAL A 236 1.49 -7.92 10.66
N GLN A 237 0.58 -7.14 10.08
CA GLN A 237 0.81 -5.71 9.85
C GLN A 237 -0.09 -4.90 10.78
N LEU A 238 0.53 -4.03 11.59
CA LEU A 238 -0.18 -3.14 12.50
C LEU A 238 -0.21 -1.72 11.94
N LEU A 239 -1.39 -1.21 11.59
CA LEU A 239 -1.58 0.20 11.26
C LEU A 239 -1.61 1.04 12.54
N VAL A 240 -0.80 2.08 12.58
CA VAL A 240 -0.79 3.10 13.63
C VAL A 240 -1.23 4.42 13.02
N LYS A 241 -2.27 5.03 13.60
CA LYS A 241 -2.74 6.36 13.22
C LYS A 241 -3.16 7.17 14.44
N GLU A 242 -3.01 8.48 14.37
CA GLU A 242 -3.62 9.40 15.34
C GLU A 242 -5.15 9.29 15.28
N ILE A 243 -5.76 9.30 16.45
CA ILE A 243 -7.21 9.24 16.64
C ILE A 243 -7.66 10.34 17.60
N GLU A 244 -8.94 10.69 17.56
CA GLU A 244 -9.50 11.67 18.49
C GLU A 244 -9.63 11.10 19.90
N ASP A 245 -9.43 11.95 20.91
CA ASP A 245 -9.66 11.58 22.30
C ASP A 245 -11.12 11.17 22.51
N GLY A 246 -11.34 10.00 23.10
CA GLY A 246 -12.68 9.45 23.36
C GLY A 246 -13.16 8.42 22.34
N GLU A 247 -12.40 8.17 21.27
CA GLU A 247 -12.65 7.00 20.42
C GLU A 247 -12.55 5.69 21.23
N VAL A 248 -13.37 4.71 20.86
CA VAL A 248 -13.37 3.37 21.47
C VAL A 248 -13.24 2.35 20.36
N LEU A 249 -12.27 1.45 20.52
CA LEU A 249 -12.02 0.34 19.59
C LEU A 249 -12.49 -0.96 20.22
N ALA A 250 -13.13 -1.81 19.42
CA ALA A 250 -13.46 -3.15 19.85
C ALA A 250 -12.20 -4.05 19.86
N GLU A 251 -12.17 -5.07 20.71
CA GLU A 251 -11.06 -6.02 20.72
C GLU A 251 -11.00 -6.79 19.38
N PRO A 252 -9.82 -6.89 18.75
CA PRO A 252 -9.68 -7.62 17.51
C PRO A 252 -9.76 -9.12 17.73
N LYS A 253 -10.19 -9.84 16.69
CA LYS A 253 -10.18 -11.30 16.67
C LYS A 253 -8.81 -11.80 16.23
N PHE A 254 -8.32 -12.83 16.91
CA PHE A 254 -7.09 -13.51 16.52
C PHE A 254 -7.38 -14.65 15.54
N PRO A 255 -6.49 -14.89 14.56
CA PRO A 255 -6.64 -16.00 13.62
C PRO A 255 -6.48 -17.35 14.34
N LEU A 256 -7.06 -18.39 13.77
CA LEU A 256 -6.76 -19.77 14.16
C LEU A 256 -5.41 -20.15 13.56
N ILE A 257 -4.46 -20.51 14.41
CA ILE A 257 -3.08 -20.82 13.99
C ILE A 257 -2.96 -22.33 13.74
N THR A 258 -2.48 -22.69 12.56
CA THR A 258 -2.08 -24.06 12.24
C THR A 258 -0.57 -24.09 12.02
N ARG A 259 0.14 -24.91 12.80
CA ARG A 259 1.60 -25.01 12.73
C ARG A 259 2.05 -25.97 11.63
N SER A 260 3.10 -25.59 10.91
CA SER A 260 3.72 -26.32 9.82
C SER A 260 5.24 -26.12 9.87
N GLU A 261 6.00 -27.11 9.42
CA GLU A 261 7.45 -26.97 9.27
C GLU A 261 7.82 -26.13 8.03
N TYR A 262 6.89 -26.00 7.08
CA TYR A 262 6.94 -25.02 6.00
C TYR A 262 6.12 -23.80 6.41
N ALA A 263 6.80 -22.72 6.75
CA ALA A 263 6.17 -21.49 7.21
C ALA A 263 6.77 -20.24 6.56
N LEU A 264 5.91 -19.29 6.19
CA LEU A 264 6.28 -17.93 5.82
C LEU A 264 5.60 -16.98 6.79
N HIS A 265 6.43 -16.29 7.58
CA HIS A 265 5.95 -15.31 8.54
C HIS A 265 6.43 -13.92 8.15
N GLU A 266 5.58 -12.93 8.33
CA GLU A 266 5.94 -11.53 8.19
C GLU A 266 5.36 -10.73 9.35
N TRP A 267 6.13 -9.78 9.86
CA TRP A 267 5.60 -8.74 10.74
C TRP A 267 6.08 -7.37 10.29
N GLY A 268 5.29 -6.32 10.57
CA GLY A 268 5.65 -4.93 10.30
C GLY A 268 4.64 -3.94 10.89
N MET A 269 4.97 -2.65 10.83
CA MET A 269 4.06 -1.56 11.20
C MET A 269 3.83 -0.64 10.02
N ILE A 270 2.62 -0.10 9.91
CA ILE A 270 2.23 0.90 8.91
C ILE A 270 1.90 2.17 9.66
N LYS A 271 2.66 3.24 9.44
CA LYS A 271 2.42 4.54 10.07
C LYS A 271 1.69 5.47 9.09
N ARG A 272 0.60 6.08 9.56
CA ARG A 272 -0.02 7.24 8.92
C ARG A 272 0.65 8.54 9.35
#